data_AF-A0A4V1MHI1-F1
#
_entry.id   AF-A0A4V1MHI1-F1
#
_cell.length_a   1.000
_cell.length_b   1.000
_cell.length_c   1.000
_cell.angle_alpha   90.00
_cell.angle_beta   90.00
_cell.angle_gamma   90.00
#
_symmetry.space_group_name_H-M   'P 1'
#
loop_
_entity.id
_entity.type
_entity.pdbx_description
1 polymer ?
#
loop_
_entity_poly.entity_id
_entity_poly.type
_entity_poly.pdbx_seq_one_letter_code
_entity_poly.pdbx_strand_id
1 'polypeptide(L)'
;MSIIKILKIVAIISFLMLPGLSENGIPYFAFLLFCLRQFITSLSGNSDSIFWQGFLVLPILATLIVFLISKVNKILSFCFLGLLITQIPSLITNYKRIDFLFLFLFLTFIISSICVIVLIKKKRR
;
A
#
# COMPACT_ATOMS: atom_id res chain seq x y z
N MET A 1 -17.40 15.43 6.35
CA MET A 1 -16.01 15.54 5.83
C MET A 1 -15.04 14.60 6.57
N SER A 2 -15.27 14.29 7.85
CA SER A 2 -14.41 13.43 8.68
C SER A 2 -14.42 11.95 8.26
N ILE A 3 -15.59 11.38 7.99
CA ILE A 3 -15.72 9.92 7.70
C ILE A 3 -14.86 9.48 6.52
N ILE A 4 -14.83 10.23 5.42
CA ILE A 4 -13.99 9.91 4.25
C ILE A 4 -12.50 9.96 4.61
N LYS A 5 -12.08 10.93 5.44
CA LYS A 5 -10.69 11.01 5.91
C LYS A 5 -10.35 9.81 6.79
N ILE A 6 -11.24 9.44 7.71
CA ILE A 6 -11.09 8.28 8.60
C ILE A 6 -10.95 7.01 7.77
N LEU A 7 -11.84 6.76 6.81
CA LEU A 7 -11.78 5.57 5.96
C LEU A 7 -10.49 5.50 5.12
N LYS A 8 -9.99 6.63 4.63
CA LYS A 8 -8.69 6.67 3.93
C LYS A 8 -7.53 6.31 4.86
N ILE A 9 -7.53 6.84 6.08
CA ILE A 9 -6.51 6.53 7.08
C ILE A 9 -6.58 5.05 7.44
N VAL A 10 -7.78 4.50 7.68
CA VAL A 10 -8.00 3.08 7.94
C VAL A 10 -7.48 2.22 6.78
N ALA A 11 -7.77 2.60 5.53
CA ALA A 11 -7.26 1.89 4.36
C ALA A 11 -5.72 1.87 4.33
N ILE A 12 -5.09 3.04 4.51
CA ILE A 12 -3.62 3.18 4.50
C ILE A 12 -2.99 2.37 5.64
N ILE A 13 -3.50 2.50 6.87
CA ILE A 13 -2.97 1.77 8.02
C ILE A 13 -3.11 0.26 7.81
N SER A 14 -4.28 -0.20 7.35
CA SER A 14 -4.52 -1.63 7.09
C SER A 14 -3.56 -2.17 6.04
N PHE A 15 -3.32 -1.40 4.97
CA PHE A 15 -2.37 -1.77 3.92
C PHE A 15 -0.92 -1.78 4.42
N LEU A 16 -0.51 -0.76 5.17
CA LEU A 16 0.84 -0.66 5.74
C LEU A 16 1.13 -1.73 6.81
N MET A 17 0.09 -2.20 7.49
CA MET A 17 0.18 -3.25 8.51
C MET A 17 0.06 -4.66 7.94
N LEU A 18 -0.17 -4.82 6.62
CA LEU A 18 -0.17 -6.14 6.01
C LEU A 18 1.14 -6.86 6.38
N PRO A 19 1.07 -8.03 7.04
CA PRO A 19 2.27 -8.80 7.32
C PRO A 19 2.86 -9.21 5.97
N GLY A 20 4.16 -8.96 5.80
CA GLY A 20 4.88 -9.41 4.63
C GLY A 20 4.81 -10.93 4.57
N LEU A 21 4.40 -11.47 3.42
CA LEU A 21 4.33 -12.93 3.23
C LEU A 21 5.72 -13.59 3.08
N SER A 22 6.80 -12.80 3.18
CA SER A 22 8.19 -13.27 3.24
C SER A 22 8.52 -13.86 4.62
N GLU A 23 9.69 -14.51 4.73
CA GLU A 23 10.06 -15.39 5.86
C GLU A 23 9.99 -14.75 7.26
N ASN A 24 10.08 -13.44 7.35
CA ASN A 24 10.15 -12.75 8.63
C ASN A 24 8.81 -12.13 9.08
N GLY A 25 7.73 -12.26 8.29
CA GLY A 25 6.41 -11.72 8.66
C GLY A 25 6.38 -10.19 8.87
N ILE A 26 7.41 -9.49 8.39
CA ILE A 26 7.64 -8.06 8.70
C ILE A 26 6.50 -7.25 8.08
N PRO A 27 5.85 -6.34 8.84
CA PRO A 27 4.78 -5.52 8.30
C PRO A 27 5.26 -4.66 7.13
N TYR A 28 4.37 -4.44 6.16
CA TYR A 28 4.69 -3.81 4.88
C TYR A 28 5.36 -2.42 5.05
N PHE A 29 4.98 -1.65 6.06
CA PHE A 29 5.63 -0.36 6.35
C PHE A 29 7.13 -0.49 6.67
N ALA A 30 7.51 -1.52 7.43
CA ALA A 30 8.91 -1.73 7.82
C ALA A 30 9.73 -2.20 6.62
N PHE A 31 9.13 -2.99 5.73
CA PHE A 31 9.71 -3.31 4.43
C PHE A 31 9.93 -2.06 3.56
N LEU A 32 8.93 -1.18 3.45
CA LEU A 32 9.06 0.07 2.69
C LEU A 32 10.18 0.96 3.25
N LEU A 33 10.27 1.11 4.57
CA LEU A 33 11.33 1.90 5.21
C LEU A 33 12.72 1.29 4.98
N PHE A 34 12.84 -0.03 5.07
CA PHE A 34 14.09 -0.73 4.80
C PHE A 34 14.56 -0.50 3.37
N CYS A 35 13.69 -0.70 2.38
CA CYS A 35 13.97 -0.46 0.98
C CYS A 35 14.29 1.02 0.68
N LEU A 36 13.60 1.96 1.34
CA LEU A 36 13.89 3.39 1.21
C LEU A 36 15.28 3.75 1.77
N ARG A 37 15.65 3.21 2.94
CA ARG A 37 16.98 3.39 3.51
C ARG A 37 18.05 2.85 2.57
N GLN A 38 17.85 1.65 2.03
CA GLN A 38 18.76 1.03 1.08
C GLN A 38 18.95 1.89 -0.18
N PHE A 39 17.85 2.43 -0.73
CA PHE A 39 17.90 3.35 -1.86
C PHE A 39 18.78 4.56 -1.58
N ILE A 40 18.58 5.22 -0.42
CA ILE A 40 19.37 6.39 -0.02
C ILE A 40 20.85 6.03 0.15
N THR A 41 21.17 4.88 0.75
CA THR A 41 22.57 4.45 0.90
C THR A 41 23.22 4.05 -0.44
N SER A 42 22.45 3.52 -1.38
CA SER A 42 22.97 3.18 -2.71
C SER A 42 23.27 4.42 -3.56
N LEU A 43 22.51 5.52 -3.37
CA LEU A 43 22.82 6.83 -3.97
C LEU A 43 24.18 7.38 -3.50
N SER A 44 24.65 7.00 -2.31
CA SER A 44 25.95 7.43 -1.78
C SER A 44 27.16 6.60 -2.26
N GLY A 45 26.99 5.72 -3.27
CA GLY A 45 28.11 5.07 -3.97
C GLY A 45 28.30 3.58 -3.67
N ASN A 46 27.44 2.94 -2.87
CA ASN A 46 27.40 1.47 -2.75
C ASN A 46 26.45 0.90 -3.80
N SER A 47 27.00 0.47 -4.94
CA SER A 47 26.27 -0.09 -6.06
C SER A 47 26.04 -1.59 -5.88
N ASP A 48 24.98 -1.96 -5.16
CA ASP A 48 24.43 -3.32 -5.22
C ASP A 48 23.09 -3.33 -5.98
N SER A 49 22.74 -4.51 -6.50
CA SER A 49 21.48 -4.84 -7.19
C SER A 49 20.19 -4.39 -6.50
N ILE A 50 20.29 -3.98 -5.24
CA ILE A 50 19.20 -3.56 -4.34
C ILE A 50 18.67 -2.15 -4.66
N PHE A 51 19.39 -1.34 -5.47
CA PHE A 51 18.93 -0.02 -5.92
C PHE A 51 17.52 -0.06 -6.53
N TRP A 52 17.22 -1.08 -7.35
CA TRP A 52 15.95 -1.20 -8.07
C TRP A 52 14.75 -1.51 -7.18
N GLN A 53 14.95 -2.31 -6.12
CA GLN A 53 13.89 -2.59 -5.13
C GLN A 53 13.56 -1.32 -4.33
N GLY A 54 14.58 -0.54 -3.97
CA GLY A 54 14.42 0.75 -3.32
C GLY A 54 13.73 1.79 -4.21
N PHE A 55 14.05 1.82 -5.50
CA PHE A 55 13.40 2.73 -6.46
C PHE A 55 11.89 2.44 -6.60
N LEU A 56 11.48 1.18 -6.62
CA LEU A 56 10.08 0.77 -6.72
C LEU A 56 9.23 1.18 -5.49
N VAL A 57 9.85 1.51 -4.36
CA VAL A 57 9.13 2.04 -3.19
C VAL A 57 8.63 3.46 -3.40
N LEU A 58 9.32 4.28 -4.20
CA LEU A 58 8.93 5.68 -4.43
C LEU A 58 7.53 5.80 -5.07
N PRO A 59 7.20 5.05 -6.14
CA PRO A 59 5.83 5.01 -6.68
C PRO A 59 4.77 4.59 -5.65
N ILE A 60 5.09 3.67 -4.74
CA ILE A 60 4.14 3.16 -3.74
C ILE A 60 3.83 4.26 -2.72
N LEU A 61 4.86 4.93 -2.21
CA LEU A 61 4.71 6.07 -1.29
C LEU A 61 3.95 7.22 -1.97
N ALA A 62 4.30 7.56 -3.21
CA ALA A 62 3.58 8.57 -3.98
C ALA A 62 2.10 8.19 -4.15
N THR A 63 1.80 6.92 -4.43
CA THR A 63 0.42 6.43 -4.60
C THR A 63 -0.37 6.53 -3.29
N LEU A 64 0.24 6.20 -2.14
CA LEU A 64 -0.39 6.37 -0.82
C LEU A 64 -0.72 7.83 -0.51
N ILE A 65 0.21 8.75 -0.80
CA ILE A 65 0.01 10.19 -0.60
C ILE A 65 -1.10 10.71 -1.51
N VAL A 66 -1.09 10.35 -2.79
CA VAL A 66 -2.13 10.74 -3.76
C VAL A 66 -3.48 10.17 -3.33
N PHE A 67 -3.55 8.92 -2.87
CA PHE A 67 -4.78 8.33 -2.35
C PHE A 67 -5.33 9.12 -1.14
N LEU A 68 -4.46 9.55 -0.22
CA LEU A 68 -4.85 10.32 0.96
C LEU A 68 -5.45 11.69 0.59
N ILE A 69 -4.81 12.42 -0.32
CA ILE A 69 -5.17 13.82 -0.63
C ILE A 69 -6.27 13.92 -1.69
N SER A 70 -6.32 12.97 -2.64
CA SER A 70 -7.18 13.07 -3.82
C SER A 70 -8.67 13.08 -3.47
N LYS A 71 -9.44 13.96 -4.11
CA LYS A 71 -10.91 14.02 -4.04
C LYS A 71 -11.57 13.57 -5.34
N VAL A 72 -10.77 13.08 -6.30
CA VAL A 72 -11.23 12.71 -7.64
C VAL A 72 -11.41 11.20 -7.68
N ASN A 73 -12.63 10.75 -7.96
CA ASN A 73 -12.98 9.33 -7.98
C ASN A 73 -12.06 8.50 -8.89
N LYS A 74 -11.80 8.97 -10.12
CA LYS A 74 -10.93 8.27 -11.09
C LYS A 74 -9.51 8.04 -10.54
N ILE A 75 -8.93 9.07 -9.90
CA ILE A 75 -7.59 8.99 -9.30
C ILE A 75 -7.58 8.00 -8.14
N LEU A 76 -8.60 8.03 -7.27
CA LEU A 76 -8.70 7.09 -6.14
C LEU A 76 -8.82 5.64 -6.60
N SER A 77 -9.62 5.38 -7.63
CA SER A 77 -9.71 4.04 -8.23
C SER A 77 -8.38 3.59 -8.82
N PHE A 78 -7.65 4.48 -9.48
CA PHE A 78 -6.33 4.18 -10.01
C PHE A 78 -5.31 3.88 -8.90
N CYS A 79 -5.27 4.70 -7.85
CA CYS A 79 -4.42 4.45 -6.69
C CYS A 79 -4.76 3.13 -5.99
N PHE A 80 -6.05 2.84 -5.81
CA PHE A 80 -6.51 1.57 -5.23
C PHE A 80 -6.03 0.38 -6.06
N LEU A 81 -6.23 0.40 -7.38
CA LEU A 81 -5.76 -0.66 -8.28
C LEU A 81 -4.23 -0.80 -8.25
N GLY A 82 -3.51 0.32 -8.28
CA GLY A 82 -2.04 0.32 -8.20
C GLY A 82 -1.55 -0.35 -6.92
N LEU A 83 -2.09 0.02 -5.76
CA LEU A 83 -1.74 -0.59 -4.48
C LEU A 83 -2.12 -2.07 -4.42
N LEU A 84 -3.26 -2.47 -5.00
CA LEU A 84 -3.69 -3.87 -5.04
C LEU A 84 -2.73 -4.72 -5.89
N ILE A 85 -2.30 -4.20 -7.04
CA ILE A 85 -1.34 -4.89 -7.93
C ILE A 85 -0.02 -5.16 -7.23
N THR A 86 0.46 -4.26 -6.36
CA THR A 86 1.71 -4.48 -5.61
C THR A 86 1.68 -5.73 -4.72
N GLN A 87 0.50 -6.20 -4.33
CA GLN A 87 0.35 -7.36 -3.46
C GLN A 87 0.26 -8.69 -4.22
N ILE A 88 -0.09 -8.65 -5.52
CA ILE A 88 -0.32 -9.86 -6.34
C ILE A 88 0.90 -10.81 -6.33
N PRO A 89 2.15 -10.35 -6.56
CA PRO A 89 3.30 -11.26 -6.58
C PRO A 89 3.49 -11.96 -5.23
N SER A 90 3.30 -11.23 -4.13
CA SER A 90 3.41 -11.74 -2.76
C SER A 90 2.34 -12.81 -2.49
N LEU A 91 1.09 -12.54 -2.87
CA LEU A 91 -0.04 -13.45 -2.77
C LEU A 91 0.18 -14.75 -3.54
N ILE A 92 0.66 -14.69 -4.78
CA ILE A 92 0.87 -15.88 -5.63
C ILE A 92 2.02 -16.74 -5.08
N THR A 93 3.14 -16.11 -4.72
CA THR A 93 4.36 -16.83 -4.33
C THR A 93 4.26 -17.42 -2.92
N ASN A 94 3.51 -16.80 -2.02
CA ASN A 94 3.48 -17.15 -0.60
C ASN A 94 2.06 -17.43 -0.08
N TYR A 95 1.13 -17.87 -0.93
CA TYR A 95 -0.27 -18.11 -0.54
C TYR A 95 -0.45 -19.04 0.67
N LYS A 96 0.46 -20.00 0.86
CA LYS A 96 0.43 -20.95 1.99
C LYS A 96 0.66 -20.29 3.35
N ARG A 97 1.22 -19.07 3.36
CA ARG A 97 1.54 -18.29 4.56
C ARG A 97 0.48 -17.24 4.88
N ILE A 98 -0.64 -17.23 4.14
CA ILE A 98 -1.76 -16.34 4.43
C ILE A 98 -2.41 -16.80 5.73
N ASP A 99 -2.26 -15.98 6.76
CA ASP A 99 -2.90 -16.17 8.05
C ASP A 99 -4.19 -15.32 8.16
N PHE A 100 -4.89 -15.50 9.28
CA PHE A 100 -6.12 -14.74 9.55
C PHE A 100 -5.86 -13.24 9.64
N LEU A 101 -4.71 -12.82 10.20
CA LEU A 101 -4.36 -11.42 10.35
C LEU A 101 -4.17 -10.73 8.99
N PHE A 102 -3.44 -11.37 8.07
CA PHE A 102 -3.28 -10.90 6.69
C PHE A 102 -4.65 -10.74 6.03
N LEU A 103 -5.49 -11.77 6.10
CA LEU A 103 -6.82 -11.77 5.47
C LEU A 103 -7.69 -10.62 6.04
N PHE A 104 -7.69 -10.46 7.35
CA PHE A 104 -8.44 -9.40 8.04
C PHE A 104 -7.99 -8.01 7.60
N LEU A 105 -6.69 -7.73 7.59
CA LEU A 105 -6.14 -6.44 7.19
C LEU A 105 -6.34 -6.17 5.70
N PHE A 106 -6.19 -7.19 4.86
CA PHE A 106 -6.37 -7.07 3.42
C PHE A 106 -7.83 -6.77 3.05
N LEU A 107 -8.78 -7.48 3.66
CA LEU A 107 -10.20 -7.20 3.47
C LEU A 107 -10.57 -5.81 4.01
N THR A 108 -10.03 -5.42 5.16
CA THR A 108 -10.24 -4.07 5.72
C THR A 108 -9.75 -3.00 4.76
N PHE A 109 -8.58 -3.18 4.14
CA PHE A 109 -8.06 -2.29 3.10
C PHE A 109 -9.00 -2.20 1.87
N ILE A 110 -9.47 -3.35 1.37
CA ILE A 110 -10.38 -3.40 0.20
C ILE A 110 -11.70 -2.69 0.51
N ILE A 111 -12.36 -3.07 1.60
CA ILE A 111 -13.69 -2.56 1.96
C ILE A 111 -13.61 -1.05 2.21
N SER A 112 -12.63 -0.60 3.01
CA SER A 112 -12.46 0.83 3.30
C SER A 112 -12.16 1.63 2.03
N SER A 113 -11.33 1.12 1.11
CA SER A 113 -11.04 1.78 -0.17
C SER A 113 -12.28 1.89 -1.06
N ILE A 114 -13.06 0.83 -1.19
CA ILE A 114 -14.31 0.83 -1.97
C ILE A 114 -15.31 1.82 -1.36
N CYS A 115 -15.47 1.84 -0.04
CA CYS A 115 -16.33 2.80 0.65
C CYS A 115 -15.91 4.25 0.36
N VAL A 116 -14.61 4.57 0.38
CA VAL A 116 -14.10 5.91 0.03
C VAL A 116 -14.48 6.30 -1.41
N ILE A 117 -14.27 5.40 -2.37
CA ILE A 117 -14.57 5.61 -3.79
C ILE A 117 -16.07 5.88 -3.98
N VAL A 118 -16.92 5.03 -3.40
CA VAL A 118 -18.39 5.16 -3.51
C VAL A 118 -18.88 6.44 -2.85
N LEU A 119 -18.40 6.79 -1.66
CA LEU A 119 -18.81 8.01 -0.95
C LEU A 119 -18.41 9.28 -1.70
N ILE A 120 -17.22 9.31 -2.30
CA ILE A 120 -16.77 10.46 -3.10
C ILE A 120 -17.57 10.57 -4.39
N LYS A 121 -17.89 9.44 -5.05
CA LYS A 121 -18.77 9.42 -6.22
C LYS A 121 -20.17 9.94 -5.88
N LYS A 122 -20.75 9.52 -4.75
CA LYS A 122 -22.07 9.98 -4.28
C LYS A 122 -22.08 11.46 -3.94
N LYS A 123 -21.01 12.00 -3.34
CA LYS A 123 -20.92 13.43 -2.96
C LYS A 123 -20.83 14.38 -4.17
N ARG A 124 -20.38 13.90 -5.32
CA ARG A 124 -20.24 14.70 -6.55
C ARG A 124 -21.46 14.67 -7.47
N ARG A 125 -22.42 13.77 -7.21
CA ARG A 125 -23.74 13.78 -7.83
C ARG A 125 -24.67 14.61 -6.98
#